data_AF-A0A953WQ25-F1
#
_entry.id   AF-A0A953WQ25-F1
#
_cell.length_a   1.000
_cell.length_b   1.000
_cell.length_c   1.000
_cell.angle_alpha   90.00
_cell.angle_beta   90.00
_cell.angle_gamma   90.00
#
_symmetry.space_group_name_H-M   'P 1'
#
loop_
_entity.id
_entity.type
_entity.pdbx_description
1 polymer ?
#
loop_
_entity_poly.entity_id
_entity_poly.type
_entity_poly.pdbx_seq_one_letter_code
_entity_poly.pdbx_strand_id
1 'polypeptide(L)'
;MNTFISVLTNGHPQQFLLALIALSLTFTAIWMLQGRLWALMYVALIPFLNWSFGVIPEFEVMAPQGTGLLAHGVSLHPMTIVTGMVFVVRDFVQREMHHRVLVAMALAVAWSFYYAWPVIALASGVAFAISEGVDWMMFTFTKYRLSTRILLSSLFAAPVDTTVFLYGADLAKQIEFGAEPGNSLHVWNWIVFVIGKMVGAVIVSAVIRRREDLGLTNPAEL
;
A
#
# COMPACT_ATOMS: atom_id res chain seq x y z
N MET A 1 -23.22 13.46 15.96
CA MET A 1 -21.96 13.58 16.73
C MET A 1 -21.38 12.22 17.10
N ASN A 2 -22.21 11.27 17.58
CA ASN A 2 -21.75 9.92 17.98
C ASN A 2 -21.10 9.09 16.86
N THR A 3 -21.59 9.18 15.62
CA THR A 3 -21.05 8.40 14.48
C THR A 3 -19.65 8.84 14.05
N PHE A 4 -19.33 10.13 14.18
CA PHE A 4 -18.02 10.65 13.79
C PHE A 4 -16.95 10.28 14.83
N ILE A 5 -17.32 10.38 16.11
CA ILE A 5 -16.48 9.98 17.24
C ILE A 5 -16.21 8.47 17.19
N SER A 6 -17.22 7.65 16.87
CA SER A 6 -17.03 6.20 16.76
C SER A 6 -16.10 5.81 15.62
N VAL A 7 -16.15 6.50 14.47
CA VAL A 7 -15.22 6.24 13.36
C VAL A 7 -13.78 6.60 13.76
N LEU A 8 -13.56 7.76 14.40
CA LEU A 8 -12.22 8.20 14.81
C LEU A 8 -11.59 7.40 15.95
N THR A 9 -12.40 6.63 16.68
CA THR A 9 -11.94 5.88 17.86
C THR A 9 -12.09 4.38 17.69
N ASN A 10 -12.34 3.92 16.46
CA ASN A 10 -12.62 2.51 16.19
C ASN A 10 -13.66 1.90 17.17
N GLY A 11 -14.75 2.62 17.42
CA GLY A 11 -15.80 2.21 18.35
C GLY A 11 -15.53 2.44 19.85
N HIS A 12 -14.39 3.04 20.23
CA HIS A 12 -14.00 3.31 21.62
C HIS A 12 -14.11 4.80 21.99
N PRO A 13 -15.32 5.35 22.21
CA PRO A 13 -15.53 6.81 22.39
C PRO A 13 -14.75 7.41 23.57
N GLN A 14 -14.35 6.60 24.55
CA GLN A 14 -13.52 7.01 25.69
C GLN A 14 -12.10 7.43 25.27
N GLN A 15 -11.60 6.92 24.14
CA GLN A 15 -10.27 7.22 23.62
C GLN A 15 -10.26 8.45 22.70
N PHE A 16 -11.38 9.16 22.56
CA PHE A 16 -11.50 10.30 21.63
C PHE A 16 -10.43 11.37 21.82
N LEU A 17 -10.12 11.73 23.07
CA LEU A 17 -9.07 12.69 23.38
C LEU A 17 -7.68 12.17 22.93
N LEU A 18 -7.40 10.89 23.19
CA LEU A 18 -6.14 10.25 22.80
C LEU A 18 -6.01 10.16 21.28
N ALA A 19 -7.09 9.79 20.58
CA ALA A 19 -7.14 9.74 19.12
C ALA A 19 -6.93 11.13 18.51
N LEU A 20 -7.55 12.17 19.06
CA LEU A 20 -7.33 13.56 18.63
C LEU A 20 -5.88 14.02 18.83
N ILE A 21 -5.29 13.70 19.99
CA ILE A 21 -3.88 14.01 20.27
C ILE A 21 -2.98 13.26 19.26
N ALA A 22 -3.20 11.96 19.06
CA ALA A 22 -2.42 11.16 18.12
C ALA A 22 -2.54 11.67 16.67
N LEU A 23 -3.74 12.07 16.24
CA LEU A 23 -3.96 12.66 14.91
C LEU A 23 -3.27 14.01 14.77
N SER A 24 -3.35 14.84 15.82
CA SER A 24 -2.67 16.14 15.85
C SER A 24 -1.15 15.97 15.80
N LEU A 25 -0.60 15.01 16.53
CA LEU A 25 0.82 14.65 16.48
C LEU A 25 1.22 14.12 15.11
N THR A 26 0.42 13.24 14.51
CA THR A 26 0.64 12.71 13.16
C THR A 26 0.68 13.84 12.12
N PHE A 27 -0.32 14.74 12.17
CA PHE A 27 -0.37 15.91 11.29
C PHE A 27 0.84 16.82 11.48
N THR A 28 1.17 17.13 12.73
CA THR A 28 2.32 18.00 13.07
C THR A 28 3.64 17.38 12.60
N ALA A 29 3.83 16.07 12.80
CA ALA A 29 5.01 15.36 12.34
C ALA A 29 5.14 15.41 10.80
N ILE A 30 4.05 15.15 10.07
CA ILE A 30 4.05 15.23 8.61
C ILE A 30 4.36 16.66 8.14
N TRP A 31 3.74 17.66 8.77
CA TRP A 31 3.99 19.07 8.44
C TRP A 31 5.44 19.48 8.71
N MET A 32 6.02 19.11 9.86
CA MET A 32 7.42 19.37 10.20
C MET A 32 8.40 18.69 9.24
N LEU A 33 8.04 17.51 8.71
CA LEU A 33 8.84 16.79 7.72
C LEU A 33 8.71 17.34 6.29
N GLN A 34 7.99 18.45 6.11
CA GLN A 34 7.60 19.03 4.82
C GLN A 34 6.71 18.10 3.96
N GLY A 35 6.04 17.14 4.60
CA GLY A 35 5.02 16.33 3.97
C GLY A 35 3.85 17.22 3.54
N ARG A 36 3.63 17.29 2.23
CA ARG A 36 2.47 17.98 1.63
C ARG A 36 1.19 17.14 1.81
N LEU A 37 0.08 17.64 1.26
CA LEU A 37 -1.23 16.97 1.27
C LEU A 37 -1.16 15.48 0.87
N TRP A 38 -0.29 15.11 -0.07
CA TRP A 38 -0.08 13.73 -0.51
C TRP A 38 0.38 12.80 0.61
N ALA A 39 1.25 13.26 1.52
CA ALA A 39 1.73 12.48 2.66
C ALA A 39 0.61 12.21 3.67
N LEU A 40 -0.24 13.21 3.93
CA LEU A 40 -1.43 13.06 4.78
C LEU A 40 -2.42 12.07 4.18
N MET A 41 -2.68 12.19 2.87
CA MET A 41 -3.52 11.24 2.16
C MET A 41 -2.95 9.82 2.24
N TYR A 42 -1.65 9.66 2.02
CA TYR A 42 -0.98 8.37 2.11
C TYR A 42 -1.13 7.72 3.50
N VAL A 43 -0.86 8.48 4.58
CA VAL A 43 -1.00 7.98 5.96
C VAL A 43 -2.43 7.60 6.31
N ALA A 44 -3.43 8.28 5.73
CA ALA A 44 -4.84 7.94 5.92
C ALA A 44 -5.28 6.73 5.07
N LEU A 45 -4.73 6.58 3.86
CA LEU A 45 -5.12 5.53 2.92
C LEU A 45 -4.69 4.13 3.37
N ILE A 46 -3.52 3.97 4.00
CA ILE A 46 -3.05 2.64 4.43
C ILE A 46 -3.97 2.01 5.50
N PRO A 47 -4.29 2.66 6.63
CA PRO A 47 -5.24 2.10 7.61
C PRO A 47 -6.61 1.84 7.00
N PHE A 48 -7.08 2.74 6.12
CA PHE A 48 -8.35 2.58 5.43
C PHE A 48 -8.38 1.33 4.55
N LEU A 49 -7.33 1.10 3.76
CA LEU A 49 -7.20 -0.12 2.97
C LEU A 49 -7.16 -1.36 3.87
N ASN A 50 -6.32 -1.36 4.90
CA ASN A 50 -6.19 -2.51 5.79
C ASN A 50 -7.51 -2.85 6.51
N TRP A 51 -8.24 -1.83 6.95
CA TRP A 51 -9.59 -1.99 7.50
C TRP A 51 -10.57 -2.54 6.46
N SER A 52 -10.48 -2.07 5.21
CA SER A 52 -11.38 -2.52 4.14
C SER A 52 -11.24 -4.01 3.83
N PHE A 53 -10.05 -4.60 3.95
CA PHE A 53 -9.85 -6.04 3.78
C PHE A 53 -10.49 -6.89 4.87
N GLY A 54 -10.76 -6.31 6.04
CA GLY A 54 -11.45 -6.99 7.14
C GLY A 54 -12.98 -6.84 7.08
N VAL A 55 -13.49 -5.81 6.40
CA VAL A 55 -14.93 -5.46 6.41
C VAL A 55 -15.61 -5.72 5.08
N ILE A 56 -14.92 -5.49 3.96
CA ILE A 56 -15.50 -5.62 2.62
C ILE A 56 -15.30 -7.07 2.17
N PRO A 57 -16.37 -7.81 1.82
CA PRO A 57 -16.23 -9.15 1.28
C PRO A 57 -15.64 -9.11 -0.13
N GLU A 58 -14.93 -10.17 -0.50
CA GLU A 58 -14.47 -10.35 -1.87
C GLU A 58 -15.64 -10.71 -2.79
N PHE A 59 -15.58 -10.28 -4.05
CA PHE A 59 -16.54 -10.69 -5.06
C PHE A 59 -15.97 -11.87 -5.85
N GLU A 60 -16.76 -12.93 -5.94
CA GLU A 60 -16.44 -14.10 -6.75
C GLU A 60 -16.72 -13.78 -8.22
N VAL A 61 -15.66 -13.72 -9.02
CA VAL A 61 -15.71 -13.49 -10.47
C VAL A 61 -15.96 -14.79 -11.22
N MET A 62 -15.33 -15.86 -10.74
CA MET A 62 -15.50 -17.21 -11.30
C MET A 62 -15.61 -18.21 -10.17
N ALA A 63 -16.62 -19.09 -10.31
CA ALA A 63 -16.78 -20.20 -9.41
C ALA A 63 -15.60 -21.18 -9.49
N PRO A 64 -15.27 -21.86 -8.37
CA PRO A 64 -14.32 -22.97 -8.37
C PRO A 64 -14.68 -23.97 -9.48
N GLN A 65 -13.81 -24.13 -10.47
CA GLN A 65 -14.02 -25.03 -11.61
C GLN A 65 -12.77 -25.85 -11.90
N GLY A 66 -12.95 -27.17 -11.90
CA GLY A 66 -11.93 -28.14 -12.27
C GLY A 66 -10.80 -28.32 -11.24
N THR A 67 -9.64 -28.77 -11.72
CA THR A 67 -8.41 -28.95 -10.94
C THR A 67 -7.30 -28.02 -11.46
N GLY A 68 -6.44 -27.49 -10.57
CA GLY A 68 -5.33 -26.60 -10.94
C GLY A 68 -5.56 -25.12 -10.59
N LEU A 69 -5.13 -24.18 -11.44
CA LEU A 69 -5.11 -22.73 -11.19
C LEU A 69 -6.50 -22.07 -11.01
N LEU A 70 -7.58 -22.83 -11.22
CA LEU A 70 -8.98 -22.40 -11.08
C LEU A 70 -9.74 -23.21 -10.00
N ALA A 71 -9.04 -24.10 -9.28
CA ALA A 71 -9.65 -24.99 -8.30
C ALA A 71 -10.26 -24.26 -7.10
N HIS A 72 -9.77 -23.06 -6.77
CA HIS A 72 -10.30 -22.24 -5.67
C HIS A 72 -11.24 -21.12 -6.16
N GLY A 73 -11.56 -21.07 -7.45
CA GLY A 73 -12.29 -19.96 -8.05
C GLY A 73 -11.43 -18.71 -8.19
N VAL A 74 -12.05 -17.62 -8.64
CA VAL A 74 -11.40 -16.30 -8.73
C VAL A 74 -12.22 -15.34 -7.88
N SER A 75 -11.77 -15.08 -6.66
CA SER A 75 -12.25 -13.99 -5.83
C SER A 75 -11.37 -12.77 -6.04
N LEU A 76 -11.99 -11.60 -6.20
CA LEU A 76 -11.26 -10.35 -6.24
C LEU A 76 -11.78 -9.46 -5.13
N HIS A 77 -10.87 -8.77 -4.46
CA HIS A 77 -11.27 -7.74 -3.53
C HIS A 77 -11.52 -6.44 -4.32
N PRO A 78 -12.63 -5.71 -4.11
CA PRO A 78 -12.88 -4.44 -4.81
C PRO A 78 -11.73 -3.45 -4.60
N MET A 79 -11.14 -3.50 -3.41
CA MET A 79 -10.02 -2.64 -3.05
C MET A 79 -8.69 -3.10 -3.62
N THR A 80 -8.61 -4.21 -4.36
CA THR A 80 -7.38 -4.64 -5.04
C THR A 80 -6.86 -3.56 -6.00
N ILE A 81 -7.74 -3.02 -6.85
CA ILE A 81 -7.39 -1.95 -7.80
C ILE A 81 -7.02 -0.68 -7.05
N VAL A 82 -7.84 -0.31 -6.05
CA VAL A 82 -7.60 0.88 -5.21
C VAL A 82 -6.26 0.77 -4.49
N THR A 83 -5.95 -0.41 -3.96
CA THR A 83 -4.68 -0.69 -3.30
C THR A 83 -3.53 -0.48 -4.26
N GLY A 84 -3.60 -1.06 -5.47
CA GLY A 84 -2.63 -0.80 -6.54
C GLY A 84 -2.41 0.69 -6.78
N MET A 85 -3.46 1.50 -6.83
CA MET A 85 -3.38 2.96 -6.97
C MET A 85 -2.77 3.66 -5.75
N VAL A 86 -3.05 3.20 -4.53
CA VAL A 86 -2.45 3.77 -3.31
C VAL A 86 -0.94 3.52 -3.26
N PHE A 87 -0.47 2.39 -3.77
CA PHE A 87 0.96 2.13 -3.97
C PHE A 87 1.61 3.13 -4.94
N VAL A 88 0.87 3.63 -5.93
CA VAL A 88 1.34 4.71 -6.81
C VAL A 88 1.46 6.03 -6.04
N VAL A 89 0.46 6.35 -5.21
CA VAL A 89 0.49 7.53 -4.32
C VAL A 89 1.67 7.47 -3.37
N ARG A 90 1.97 6.30 -2.81
CA ARG A 90 3.17 6.05 -2.00
C ARG A 90 4.43 6.44 -2.76
N ASP A 91 4.60 5.95 -3.99
CA ASP A 91 5.79 6.23 -4.80
C ASP A 91 5.95 7.74 -5.07
N PHE A 92 4.84 8.48 -5.20
CA PHE A 92 4.89 9.95 -5.26
C PHE A 92 5.32 10.60 -3.94
N VAL A 93 4.80 10.11 -2.81
CA VAL A 93 5.17 10.61 -1.47
C VAL A 93 6.65 10.33 -1.17
N GLN A 94 7.16 9.16 -1.53
CA GLN A 94 8.57 8.79 -1.41
C GLN A 94 9.47 9.78 -2.16
N ARG A 95 9.07 10.25 -3.36
CA ARG A 95 9.87 11.23 -4.11
C ARG A 95 9.87 12.62 -3.51
N GLU A 96 8.74 13.06 -2.97
CA GLU A 96 8.65 14.38 -2.35
C GLU A 96 9.36 14.42 -0.99
N MET A 97 9.26 13.32 -0.21
CA MET A 97 9.76 13.26 1.17
C MET A 97 11.13 12.57 1.29
N HIS A 98 11.63 11.94 0.22
CA HIS A 98 12.83 11.09 0.23
C HIS A 98 12.77 10.10 1.42
N HIS A 99 13.85 9.98 2.20
CA HIS A 99 13.93 9.04 3.33
C HIS A 99 12.97 9.36 4.49
N ARG A 100 12.41 10.58 4.55
CA ARG A 100 11.44 10.95 5.59
C ARG A 100 10.11 10.21 5.43
N VAL A 101 9.88 9.60 4.27
CA VAL A 101 8.71 8.74 4.02
C VAL A 101 8.62 7.56 4.98
N LEU A 102 9.75 7.07 5.51
CA LEU A 102 9.80 6.00 6.52
C LEU A 102 8.99 6.36 7.78
N VAL A 103 9.01 7.64 8.19
CA VAL A 103 8.23 8.10 9.33
C VAL A 103 6.74 8.09 8.99
N ALA A 104 6.37 8.55 7.79
CA ALA A 104 4.99 8.49 7.32
C ALA A 104 4.48 7.04 7.24
N MET A 105 5.30 6.12 6.72
CA MET A 105 5.01 4.68 6.71
C MET A 105 4.82 4.11 8.12
N ALA A 106 5.72 4.43 9.05
CA ALA A 106 5.62 3.97 10.43
C ALA A 106 4.33 4.46 11.10
N LEU A 107 3.97 5.72 10.89
CA LEU A 107 2.70 6.29 11.37
C LEU A 107 1.49 5.59 10.72
N ALA A 108 1.54 5.34 9.42
CA ALA A 108 0.49 4.66 8.68
C ALA A 108 0.28 3.20 9.16
N VAL A 109 1.37 2.49 9.44
CA VAL A 109 1.33 1.13 10.01
C VAL A 109 0.82 1.18 11.46
N ALA A 110 1.26 2.14 12.27
CA ALA A 110 0.76 2.31 13.65
C ALA A 110 -0.75 2.56 13.68
N TRP A 111 -1.26 3.42 12.80
CA TRP A 111 -2.71 3.61 12.63
C TRP A 111 -3.41 2.36 12.10
N SER A 112 -2.75 1.56 11.26
CA SER A 112 -3.31 0.29 10.79
C SER A 112 -3.50 -0.72 11.92
N PHE A 113 -2.59 -0.78 12.90
CA PHE A 113 -2.79 -1.60 14.10
C PHE A 113 -3.99 -1.15 14.94
N TYR A 114 -4.34 0.14 14.89
CA TYR A 114 -5.47 0.67 15.63
C TYR A 114 -6.82 0.39 14.95
N TYR A 115 -6.87 0.40 13.61
CA TYR A 115 -8.12 0.28 12.84
C TYR A 115 -8.36 -1.09 12.19
N ALA A 116 -7.30 -1.85 11.91
CA ALA A 116 -7.37 -3.10 11.16
C ALA A 116 -6.81 -4.27 11.99
N TRP A 117 -6.91 -5.48 11.44
CA TRP A 117 -6.34 -6.65 12.10
C TRP A 117 -4.81 -6.56 12.17
N PRO A 118 -4.21 -6.86 13.34
CA PRO A 118 -2.76 -6.76 13.52
C PRO A 118 -1.93 -7.51 12.47
N VAL A 119 -2.43 -8.65 12.00
CA VAL A 119 -1.77 -9.48 10.98
C VAL A 119 -1.68 -8.76 9.63
N ILE A 120 -2.76 -8.07 9.20
CA ILE A 120 -2.77 -7.28 7.95
C ILE A 120 -1.87 -6.05 8.09
N ALA A 121 -1.90 -5.40 9.26
CA ALA A 121 -1.04 -4.24 9.54
C ALA A 121 0.45 -4.62 9.49
N LEU A 122 0.82 -5.76 10.10
CA LEU A 122 2.17 -6.33 10.03
C LEU A 122 2.55 -6.66 8.59
N ALA A 123 1.69 -7.36 7.86
CA ALA A 123 1.95 -7.73 6.47
C ALA A 123 2.22 -6.51 5.59
N SER A 124 1.40 -5.46 5.73
CA SER A 124 1.60 -4.19 5.04
C SER A 124 2.93 -3.55 5.40
N GLY A 125 3.27 -3.49 6.69
CA GLY A 125 4.55 -2.93 7.15
C GLY A 125 5.76 -3.68 6.61
N VAL A 126 5.72 -5.02 6.60
CA VAL A 126 6.80 -5.85 6.04
C VAL A 126 6.88 -5.69 4.52
N ALA A 127 5.75 -5.70 3.83
CA ALA A 127 5.70 -5.52 2.38
C ALA A 127 6.28 -4.16 1.95
N PHE A 128 5.94 -3.09 2.70
CA PHE A 128 6.55 -1.77 2.53
C PHE A 128 8.06 -1.75 2.78
N ALA A 129 8.51 -2.34 3.88
CA ALA A 129 9.94 -2.37 4.21
C ALA A 129 10.76 -3.11 3.14
N ILE A 130 10.22 -4.20 2.60
CA ILE A 130 10.86 -4.95 1.51
C ILE A 130 10.86 -4.13 0.22
N SER A 131 9.74 -3.50 -0.14
CA SER A 131 9.65 -2.62 -1.31
C SER A 131 10.68 -1.49 -1.25
N GLU A 132 10.80 -0.81 -0.11
CA GLU A 132 11.80 0.24 0.10
C GLU A 132 13.23 -0.31 0.01
N GLY A 133 13.47 -1.52 0.51
CA GLY A 133 14.76 -2.20 0.36
C GLY A 133 15.11 -2.47 -1.12
N VAL A 134 14.14 -2.93 -1.91
CA VAL A 134 14.30 -3.11 -3.37
C VAL A 134 14.58 -1.78 -4.05
N ASP A 135 13.84 -0.72 -3.69
CA ASP A 135 14.07 0.62 -4.21
C ASP A 135 15.49 1.10 -3.88
N TRP A 136 15.89 1.02 -2.63
CA TRP A 136 17.23 1.40 -2.20
C TRP A 136 18.33 0.63 -2.95
N MET A 137 18.17 -0.69 -3.12
CA MET A 137 19.11 -1.50 -3.91
C MET A 137 19.16 -1.05 -5.37
N MET A 138 18.01 -0.84 -6.01
CA MET A 138 17.94 -0.41 -7.40
C MET A 138 18.58 0.96 -7.60
N PHE A 139 18.31 1.92 -6.73
CA PHE A 139 18.86 3.27 -6.81
C PHE A 139 20.37 3.32 -6.49
N THR A 140 20.86 2.43 -5.63
CA THR A 140 22.28 2.36 -5.26
C THR A 140 23.13 1.69 -6.36
N PHE A 141 22.64 0.61 -6.95
CA PHE A 141 23.45 -0.21 -7.87
C PHE A 141 23.23 0.08 -9.35
N THR A 142 22.14 0.76 -9.74
CA THR A 142 21.86 1.03 -11.15
C THR A 142 22.16 2.48 -11.55
N LYS A 143 22.72 2.67 -12.75
CA LYS A 143 23.05 4.00 -13.32
C LYS A 143 22.12 4.42 -14.46
N TYR A 144 20.89 3.89 -14.49
CA TYR A 144 19.91 4.24 -15.52
C TYR A 144 19.35 5.66 -15.33
N ARG A 145 18.57 6.16 -16.30
CA ARG A 145 17.77 7.39 -16.12
C ARG A 145 16.75 7.22 -15.00
N LEU A 146 16.42 8.29 -14.30
CA LEU A 146 15.45 8.28 -13.20
C LEU A 146 14.13 7.61 -13.61
N SER A 147 13.56 7.94 -14.77
CA SER A 147 12.33 7.30 -15.29
C SER A 147 12.43 5.76 -15.41
N THR A 148 13.60 5.26 -15.84
CA THR A 148 13.86 3.83 -16.04
C THR A 148 14.12 3.13 -14.71
N ARG A 149 14.83 3.77 -13.78
CA ARG A 149 15.04 3.24 -12.43
C ARG A 149 13.70 3.03 -11.72
N ILE A 150 12.81 4.02 -11.80
CA ILE A 150 11.45 3.91 -11.25
C ILE A 150 10.74 2.69 -11.79
N LEU A 151 10.69 2.55 -13.12
CA LEU A 151 9.94 1.46 -13.75
C LEU A 151 10.52 0.08 -13.41
N LEU A 152 11.85 -0.04 -13.41
CA LEU A 152 12.54 -1.27 -13.01
C LEU A 152 12.33 -1.56 -11.53
N SER A 153 12.39 -0.55 -10.67
CA SER A 153 12.17 -0.71 -9.24
C SER A 153 10.77 -1.20 -8.95
N SER A 154 9.75 -0.56 -9.54
CA SER A 154 8.36 -1.02 -9.42
C SER A 154 8.16 -2.42 -10.02
N LEU A 155 8.87 -2.78 -11.11
CA LEU A 155 8.80 -4.12 -11.71
C LEU A 155 9.27 -5.22 -10.76
N PHE A 156 10.29 -4.97 -9.93
CA PHE A 156 10.78 -5.94 -8.95
C PHE A 156 10.05 -5.83 -7.61
N ALA A 157 9.76 -4.62 -7.15
CA ALA A 157 9.11 -4.38 -5.88
C ALA A 157 7.65 -4.83 -5.90
N ALA A 158 6.88 -4.53 -6.95
CA ALA A 158 5.44 -4.81 -6.99
C ALA A 158 5.08 -6.29 -6.85
N PRO A 159 5.75 -7.25 -7.52
CA PRO A 159 5.54 -8.68 -7.28
C PRO A 159 5.82 -9.10 -5.84
N VAL A 160 6.94 -8.66 -5.28
CA VAL A 160 7.37 -9.07 -3.93
C VAL A 160 6.43 -8.52 -2.86
N ASP A 161 6.16 -7.22 -2.90
CA ASP A 161 5.26 -6.52 -2.00
C ASP A 161 3.83 -7.06 -2.09
N THR A 162 3.32 -7.32 -3.30
CA THR A 162 2.01 -7.96 -3.49
C THR A 162 1.96 -9.35 -2.87
N THR A 163 3.03 -10.13 -2.99
CA THR A 163 3.08 -11.50 -2.44
C THR A 163 3.02 -11.46 -0.91
N VAL A 164 3.82 -10.60 -0.28
CA VAL A 164 3.84 -10.45 1.18
C VAL A 164 2.50 -9.92 1.71
N PHE A 165 1.93 -8.92 1.02
CA PHE A 165 0.63 -8.35 1.42
C PHE A 165 -0.51 -9.37 1.30
N LEU A 166 -0.64 -10.04 0.15
CA LEU A 166 -1.70 -11.04 -0.06
C LEU A 166 -1.54 -12.25 0.86
N TYR A 167 -0.30 -12.67 1.13
CA TYR A 167 -0.03 -13.73 2.09
C TYR A 167 -0.52 -13.35 3.49
N GLY A 168 -0.23 -12.13 3.93
CA GLY A 168 -0.71 -11.64 5.21
C GLY A 168 -2.22 -11.44 5.28
N ALA A 169 -2.85 -10.99 4.20
CA ALA A 169 -4.31 -10.89 4.10
C ALA A 169 -4.97 -12.28 4.18
N ASP A 170 -4.40 -13.27 3.49
CA ASP A 170 -4.85 -14.67 3.55
C ASP A 170 -4.70 -15.23 4.96
N LEU A 171 -3.52 -15.06 5.58
CA LEU A 171 -3.25 -15.49 6.95
C LEU A 171 -4.19 -14.82 7.96
N ALA A 172 -4.48 -13.54 7.79
CA ALA A 172 -5.39 -12.83 8.69
C ALA A 172 -6.81 -13.41 8.61
N LYS A 173 -7.29 -13.77 7.42
CA LYS A 173 -8.59 -14.45 7.25
C LYS A 173 -8.60 -15.86 7.84
N GLN A 174 -7.50 -16.60 7.73
CA GLN A 174 -7.38 -17.91 8.37
C GLN A 174 -7.50 -17.79 9.90
N ILE A 175 -6.89 -16.76 10.49
CA ILE A 175 -6.91 -16.55 11.95
C ILE A 175 -8.28 -16.03 12.43
N GLU A 176 -8.85 -15.04 11.74
CA GLU A 176 -10.06 -14.35 12.21
C GLU A 176 -11.36 -15.09 11.82
N PHE A 177 -11.38 -15.74 10.66
CA PHE A 177 -12.57 -16.42 10.14
C PHE A 177 -12.43 -17.94 10.02
N GLY A 178 -11.27 -18.52 10.35
CA GLY A 178 -11.03 -19.96 10.16
C GLY A 178 -11.09 -20.38 8.69
N ALA A 179 -10.87 -19.44 7.77
CA ALA A 179 -11.01 -19.67 6.34
C ALA A 179 -9.90 -20.61 5.81
N GLU A 180 -10.16 -21.33 4.72
CA GLU A 180 -9.15 -22.19 4.10
C GLU A 180 -7.98 -21.38 3.50
N PRO A 181 -6.76 -21.94 3.43
CA PRO A 181 -5.64 -21.27 2.77
C PRO A 181 -5.90 -21.03 1.28
N GLY A 182 -5.47 -19.87 0.77
CA GLY A 182 -5.54 -19.54 -0.66
C GLY A 182 -6.81 -18.80 -1.09
N ASN A 183 -7.59 -18.29 -0.14
CA ASN A 183 -8.76 -17.44 -0.42
C ASN A 183 -8.35 -16.07 -0.99
N SER A 184 -7.29 -15.47 -0.45
CA SER A 184 -6.80 -14.17 -0.91
C SER A 184 -5.48 -14.27 -1.69
N LEU A 185 -4.63 -15.23 -1.35
CA LEU A 185 -3.38 -15.50 -2.08
C LEU A 185 -3.60 -16.57 -3.17
N HIS A 186 -4.06 -16.14 -4.33
CA HIS A 186 -4.07 -16.96 -5.54
C HIS A 186 -3.55 -16.20 -6.75
N VAL A 187 -3.19 -16.94 -7.81
CA VAL A 187 -2.48 -16.40 -8.98
C VAL A 187 -3.25 -15.25 -9.63
N TRP A 188 -4.57 -15.34 -9.74
CA TRP A 188 -5.38 -14.28 -10.34
C TRP A 188 -5.40 -12.98 -9.55
N ASN A 189 -5.61 -13.03 -8.22
CA ASN A 189 -5.60 -11.83 -7.39
C ASN A 189 -4.20 -11.20 -7.40
N TRP A 190 -3.15 -12.03 -7.36
CA TRP A 190 -1.76 -11.59 -7.51
C TRP A 190 -1.52 -10.89 -8.85
N ILE A 191 -1.97 -11.46 -9.99
CA ILE A 191 -1.83 -10.85 -11.31
C ILE A 191 -2.54 -9.49 -11.36
N VAL A 192 -3.79 -9.41 -10.87
CA VAL A 192 -4.57 -8.16 -10.91
C VAL A 192 -3.90 -7.08 -10.05
N PHE A 193 -3.41 -7.44 -8.86
CA PHE A 193 -2.64 -6.53 -8.01
C PHE A 193 -1.37 -6.01 -8.70
N VAL A 194 -0.57 -6.92 -9.28
CA VAL A 194 0.68 -6.57 -9.96
C VAL A 194 0.38 -5.68 -11.16
N ILE A 195 -0.61 -6.03 -12.00
CA ILE A 195 -1.02 -5.20 -13.14
C ILE A 195 -1.45 -3.81 -12.67
N GLY A 196 -2.29 -3.71 -11.64
CA GLY A 196 -2.74 -2.42 -11.10
C GLY A 196 -1.58 -1.53 -10.67
N LYS A 197 -0.58 -2.09 -9.99
CA LYS A 197 0.65 -1.36 -9.61
C LYS A 197 1.49 -0.98 -10.82
N MET A 198 1.65 -1.89 -11.77
CA MET A 198 2.47 -1.65 -12.97
C MET A 198 1.86 -0.59 -13.89
N VAL A 199 0.53 -0.53 -14.03
CA VAL A 199 -0.15 0.55 -14.77
C VAL A 199 0.21 1.90 -14.17
N GLY A 200 0.15 2.01 -12.85
CA GLY A 200 0.58 3.18 -12.12
C GLY A 200 2.04 3.54 -12.33
N ALA A 201 2.94 2.57 -12.17
CA ALA A 201 4.37 2.76 -12.39
C ALA A 201 4.69 3.25 -13.82
N VAL A 202 3.99 2.72 -14.83
CA VAL A 202 4.13 3.14 -16.23
C VAL A 202 3.67 4.59 -16.42
N ILE A 203 2.51 4.97 -15.88
CA ILE A 203 2.01 6.35 -15.96
C ILE A 203 3.02 7.31 -15.32
N VAL A 204 3.49 6.96 -14.14
CA VAL A 204 4.46 7.76 -13.38
C VAL A 204 5.78 7.90 -14.14
N SER A 205 6.32 6.79 -14.64
CA SER A 205 7.55 6.78 -15.44
C SER A 205 7.40 7.62 -16.70
N ALA A 206 6.25 7.54 -17.38
CA ALA A 206 5.97 8.34 -18.58
C ALA A 206 5.89 9.84 -18.28
N VAL A 207 5.26 10.24 -17.17
CA VAL A 207 5.20 11.65 -16.76
C VAL A 207 6.59 12.20 -16.45
N ILE A 208 7.43 11.44 -15.73
CA ILE A 208 8.80 11.85 -15.42
C ILE A 208 9.67 11.89 -16.66
N ARG A 209 9.59 10.88 -17.52
CA ARG A 209 10.32 10.85 -18.78
C ARG A 209 10.01 12.08 -19.64
N ARG A 210 8.74 12.49 -19.69
CA ARG A 210 8.36 13.72 -20.39
C ARG A 210 8.98 14.98 -19.77
N ARG A 211 9.15 15.04 -18.44
CA ARG A 211 9.83 16.17 -17.78
C ARG A 211 11.34 16.16 -17.98
N GLU A 212 11.96 14.99 -17.99
CA GLU A 212 13.37 14.80 -18.37
C GLU A 212 13.61 15.28 -19.81
N ASP A 213 12.76 14.85 -20.75
CA ASP A 213 12.86 15.23 -22.16
C ASP A 213 12.65 16.75 -22.37
N LEU A 214 11.89 17.40 -21.48
CA LEU A 214 11.70 18.86 -21.46
C LEU A 214 12.81 19.62 -20.70
N GLY A 215 13.79 18.93 -20.12
CA GLY A 215 14.87 19.54 -19.33
C GLY A 215 14.44 20.13 -17.99
N LEU A 216 13.22 19.83 -17.53
CA LEU A 216 12.65 20.34 -16.27
C LEU A 216 13.09 19.53 -15.04
N THR A 217 13.69 18.37 -15.25
CA THR A 217 14.14 17.44 -14.21
C THR A 217 15.45 16.81 -14.67
N ASN A 218 16.43 16.70 -13.78
CA ASN A 218 17.73 16.16 -14.18
C ASN A 218 17.60 14.64 -14.34
N PRO A 219 17.92 14.04 -15.49
CA PRO A 219 17.85 12.58 -15.68
C PRO A 219 18.78 11.79 -14.74
N ALA A 220 19.73 12.48 -14.10
CA ALA A 220 20.68 11.94 -13.14
C ALA A 220 20.41 12.37 -11.67
N GLU A 221 19.25 13.00 -11.38
CA GLU A 221 18.87 13.26 -9.98
C GLU A 221 18.79 11.95 -9.18
N LEU A 222 19.38 11.97 -7.98
CA LEU A 222 19.47 10.86 -7.02
C LEU A 222 18.21 10.78 -6.16
#